data_AF-A0A1G1LUV8-F1
#
_entry.id   AF-A0A1G1LUV8-F1
#
_cell.length_a   1.000
_cell.length_b   1.000
_cell.length_c   1.000
_cell.angle_alpha   90.00
_cell.angle_beta   90.00
_cell.angle_gamma   90.00
#
_symmetry.space_group_name_H-M   'P 1'
#
loop_
_entity.id
_entity.type
_entity.pdbx_description
1 polymer ?
#
loop_
_entity_poly.entity_id
_entity_poly.type
_entity_poly.pdbx_seq_one_letter_code
_entity_poly.pdbx_strand_id
1 'polypeptide(L)'
;MIDKIKQQIDKSLAFFLDKVKTDYKLHLVDPVLYESIREFTLREGKRIRPLLLILSYKGYSKKRIKPPESLFYASTCMELLHSFMLIHDDIIDRSDLRRGKPTLHKLLGKVAPADKRERLGSDLGIIAGDIVYALAIDAFLSIDEAPLRKEKALKYFIQTATFTAMGEYIDTLHGVFPVSKITEKDVFLNYTLKTARYTFDCPLVVGAILAGAPEKDIRLLSDLGIKVGQAFQIQDDILGIFDSQKNIGKSILCDLAESKKTLLVCHAYRKLSAQKRKIFLKYFLKPKKTYQDLVAVRKIFIQSGSLEYCLEEIEKRISEAKSIINRLTIDQTYRKIIETALFSLFTHSQKIGQTNGLH
;
A
#
# COMPACT_ATOMS: atom_id res chain seq x y z
N MET A 1 11.24 18.15 -9.68
CA MET A 1 11.86 17.83 -8.36
C MET A 1 11.55 16.39 -7.94
N ILE A 2 10.27 15.97 -7.97
CA ILE A 2 9.83 14.60 -7.60
C ILE A 2 10.65 13.53 -8.32
N ASP A 3 10.80 13.60 -9.64
CA ASP A 3 11.51 12.54 -10.40
C ASP A 3 12.98 12.42 -10.02
N LYS A 4 13.65 13.55 -9.74
CA LYS A 4 15.03 13.55 -9.24
C LYS A 4 15.14 12.84 -7.88
N ILE A 5 14.18 13.07 -6.98
CA ILE A 5 14.12 12.39 -5.68
C ILE A 5 13.89 10.89 -5.87
N LYS A 6 12.97 10.49 -6.76
CA LYS A 6 12.70 9.07 -7.07
C LYS A 6 13.94 8.37 -7.65
N GLN A 7 14.63 8.99 -8.59
CA GLN A 7 15.89 8.45 -9.13
C GLN A 7 16.96 8.27 -8.05
N GLN A 8 17.04 9.20 -7.09
CA GLN A 8 17.95 9.05 -5.94
C GLN A 8 17.52 7.92 -5.01
N ILE A 9 16.22 7.75 -4.76
CA ILE A 9 15.68 6.61 -4.00
C ILE A 9 16.06 5.28 -4.66
N ASP A 10 15.87 5.14 -5.97
CA ASP A 10 16.21 3.90 -6.68
C ASP A 10 17.71 3.59 -6.62
N LYS A 11 18.57 4.62 -6.77
CA LYS A 11 20.01 4.48 -6.59
C LYS A 11 20.36 4.04 -5.16
N SER A 12 19.75 4.65 -4.15
CA SER A 12 19.99 4.31 -2.75
C SER A 12 19.50 2.90 -2.41
N LEU A 13 18.37 2.46 -2.98
CA LEU A 13 17.83 1.12 -2.77
C LEU A 13 18.73 0.04 -3.40
N ALA A 14 19.21 0.28 -4.63
CA ALA A 14 20.19 -0.61 -5.27
C ALA A 14 21.49 -0.69 -4.46
N PHE A 15 22.03 0.45 -4.05
CA PHE A 15 23.23 0.50 -3.21
C PHE A 15 23.04 -0.20 -1.85
N PHE A 16 21.86 -0.07 -1.22
CA PHE A 16 21.53 -0.81 0.00
C PHE A 16 21.60 -2.31 -0.22
N LEU A 17 20.99 -2.83 -1.29
CA LEU A 17 21.01 -4.26 -1.61
C LEU A 17 22.40 -4.78 -1.97
N ASP A 18 23.26 -3.95 -2.56
CA ASP A 18 24.67 -4.32 -2.80
C ASP A 18 25.45 -4.42 -1.48
N LYS A 19 25.18 -3.53 -0.52
CA LYS A 19 25.72 -3.63 0.85
C LYS A 19 25.22 -4.89 1.56
N VAL A 20 23.92 -5.21 1.44
CA VAL A 20 23.34 -6.45 2.00
C VAL A 20 24.06 -7.70 1.50
N LYS A 21 24.47 -7.71 0.22
CA LYS A 21 25.27 -8.80 -0.35
C LYS A 21 26.58 -9.00 0.39
N THR A 22 27.21 -7.91 0.82
CA THR A 22 28.53 -7.89 1.47
C THR A 22 28.43 -8.19 2.96
N ASP A 23 27.49 -7.55 3.66
CA ASP A 23 27.36 -7.62 5.11
C ASP A 23 26.74 -8.95 5.58
N TYR A 24 25.67 -9.39 4.90
CA TYR A 24 24.91 -10.59 5.30
C TYR A 24 25.23 -11.82 4.45
N LYS A 25 25.90 -11.65 3.31
CA LYS A 25 26.37 -12.73 2.43
C LYS A 25 25.30 -13.76 2.08
N LEU A 26 24.04 -13.34 1.94
CA LEU A 26 22.89 -14.22 1.65
C LEU A 26 23.12 -15.09 0.40
N HIS A 27 23.83 -14.55 -0.60
CA HIS A 27 24.19 -15.25 -1.84
C HIS A 27 25.13 -16.44 -1.64
N LEU A 28 25.87 -16.54 -0.52
CA LEU A 28 26.73 -17.68 -0.20
C LEU A 28 25.95 -18.84 0.43
N VAL A 29 24.77 -18.57 1.00
CA VAL A 29 23.86 -19.63 1.48
C VAL A 29 23.16 -20.25 0.29
N ASP A 30 22.54 -19.41 -0.54
CA ASP A 30 21.97 -19.79 -1.84
C ASP A 30 21.91 -18.52 -2.73
N PRO A 31 22.52 -18.51 -3.93
CA PRO A 31 22.44 -17.38 -4.84
C PRO A 31 20.99 -16.97 -5.18
N VAL A 32 20.07 -17.92 -5.25
CA VAL A 32 18.66 -17.68 -5.59
C VAL A 32 17.96 -16.82 -4.54
N LEU A 33 18.32 -16.96 -3.25
CA LEU A 33 17.73 -16.16 -2.18
C LEU A 33 18.02 -14.67 -2.38
N TYR A 34 19.30 -14.32 -2.50
CA TYR A 34 19.71 -12.92 -2.66
C TYR A 34 19.20 -12.34 -3.99
N GLU A 35 19.39 -13.05 -5.10
CA GLU A 35 19.00 -12.53 -6.42
C GLU A 35 17.48 -12.37 -6.54
N SER A 36 16.68 -13.25 -5.92
CA SER A 36 15.22 -13.13 -5.91
C SER A 36 14.75 -11.93 -5.06
N ILE A 37 15.32 -11.72 -3.87
CA ILE A 37 15.01 -10.54 -3.03
C ILE A 37 15.39 -9.25 -3.77
N ARG A 38 16.58 -9.23 -4.37
CA ARG A 38 17.10 -8.08 -5.11
C ARG A 38 16.22 -7.75 -6.32
N GLU A 39 15.89 -8.75 -7.14
CA GLU A 39 15.03 -8.56 -8.31
C GLU A 39 13.65 -8.05 -7.89
N PHE A 40 13.00 -8.69 -6.91
CA PHE A 40 11.65 -8.33 -6.45
C PHE A 40 11.60 -6.89 -5.92
N THR A 41 12.58 -6.50 -5.11
CA THR A 41 12.63 -5.19 -4.46
C THR A 41 12.96 -4.06 -5.45
N LEU A 42 13.81 -4.32 -6.45
CA LEU A 42 14.20 -3.34 -7.46
C LEU A 42 13.21 -3.20 -8.62
N ARG A 43 12.14 -4.00 -8.67
CA ARG A 43 11.06 -3.81 -9.66
C ARG A 43 10.54 -2.38 -9.60
N GLU A 44 10.22 -1.84 -10.77
CA GLU A 44 9.66 -0.50 -10.90
C GLU A 44 8.45 -0.32 -9.98
N GLY A 45 8.33 0.87 -9.38
CA GLY A 45 7.26 1.21 -8.48
C GLY A 45 7.09 2.73 -8.41
N LYS A 46 5.95 3.18 -7.88
CA LYS A 46 5.65 4.63 -7.79
C LYS A 46 6.56 5.38 -6.81
N ARG A 47 7.24 4.64 -5.90
CA ARG A 47 8.12 5.14 -4.82
C ARG A 47 7.47 6.21 -3.95
N ILE A 48 6.16 6.11 -3.71
CA ILE A 48 5.41 7.14 -2.99
C ILE A 48 5.82 7.22 -1.52
N ARG A 49 6.07 6.08 -0.86
CA ARG A 49 6.40 6.00 0.56
C ARG A 49 7.74 6.68 0.89
N PRO A 50 8.88 6.28 0.31
CA PRO A 50 10.15 6.97 0.55
C PRO A 50 10.12 8.44 0.11
N LEU A 51 9.39 8.77 -0.97
CA LEU A 51 9.20 10.17 -1.41
C LEU A 51 8.54 11.01 -0.32
N LEU A 52 7.44 10.54 0.27
CA LEU A 52 6.71 11.27 1.32
C LEU A 52 7.57 11.46 2.58
N LEU A 53 8.36 10.45 2.96
CA LEU A 53 9.32 10.56 4.07
C LEU A 53 10.32 11.68 3.80
N ILE A 54 10.97 11.66 2.64
CA ILE A 54 11.99 12.65 2.28
C ILE A 54 11.40 14.06 2.19
N LEU A 55 10.22 14.21 1.58
CA LEU A 55 9.56 15.51 1.44
C LEU A 55 9.13 16.06 2.80
N SER A 56 8.58 15.21 3.68
CA SER A 56 8.21 15.60 5.03
C SER A 56 9.44 16.05 5.83
N TYR A 57 10.51 15.24 5.82
CA TYR A 57 11.77 15.56 6.48
C TYR A 57 12.32 16.91 6.00
N LYS A 58 12.43 17.11 4.68
CA LYS A 58 12.99 18.34 4.11
C LYS A 58 12.10 19.56 4.37
N GLY A 59 10.78 19.37 4.43
CA GLY A 59 9.84 20.45 4.70
C GLY A 59 9.88 20.97 6.14
N TYR A 60 10.29 20.15 7.11
CA TYR A 60 10.48 20.57 8.51
C TYR A 60 11.93 20.89 8.86
N SER A 61 12.88 20.56 7.99
CA SER A 61 14.28 20.94 8.14
C SER A 61 14.45 22.45 8.04
N LYS A 62 15.24 23.04 8.96
CA LYS A 62 15.58 24.47 8.89
C LYS A 62 16.40 24.73 7.61
N LYS A 63 16.10 25.80 6.87
CA LYS A 63 16.75 26.14 5.59
C LYS A 63 18.30 26.17 5.61
N ARG A 64 18.90 26.40 6.78
CA ARG A 64 20.36 26.44 6.97
C ARG A 64 20.99 25.08 7.29
N ILE A 65 20.18 24.07 7.58
CA ILE A 65 20.65 22.72 7.93
C ILE A 65 20.51 21.86 6.69
N LYS A 66 21.65 21.43 6.12
CA LYS A 66 21.67 20.45 5.03
C LYS A 66 21.15 19.12 5.58
N PRO A 67 20.16 18.47 4.94
CA PRO A 67 19.76 17.11 5.29
C PRO A 67 20.96 16.17 5.29
N PRO A 68 21.03 15.18 6.20
CA PRO A 68 22.11 14.21 6.21
C PRO A 68 22.10 13.40 4.90
N GLU A 69 23.28 13.05 4.41
CA GLU A 69 23.41 12.27 3.16
C GLU A 69 22.78 10.88 3.30
N SER A 70 22.72 10.37 4.54
CA SER A 70 22.04 9.12 4.90
C SER A 70 20.52 9.17 4.79
N LEU A 71 19.88 10.32 4.59
CA LEU A 71 18.41 10.42 4.49
C LEU A 71 17.83 9.54 3.36
N PHE A 72 18.41 9.59 2.18
CA PHE A 72 17.94 8.79 1.04
C PHE A 72 18.12 7.31 1.30
N TYR A 73 19.28 6.94 1.85
CA TYR A 73 19.61 5.58 2.20
C TYR A 73 18.64 5.04 3.28
N ALA A 74 18.39 5.80 4.34
CA ALA A 74 17.44 5.44 5.38
C ALA A 74 16.00 5.36 4.89
N SER A 75 15.61 6.21 3.93
CA SER A 75 14.25 6.18 3.37
C SER A 75 13.90 4.88 2.65
N THR A 76 14.92 4.09 2.24
CA THR A 76 14.72 2.78 1.59
C THR A 76 14.03 1.77 2.50
N CYS A 77 14.04 1.99 3.83
CA CYS A 77 13.27 1.20 4.79
C CYS A 77 11.79 1.13 4.43
N MET A 78 11.23 2.19 3.83
CA MET A 78 9.83 2.23 3.43
C MET A 78 9.53 1.34 2.21
N GLU A 79 10.48 1.18 1.29
CA GLU A 79 10.34 0.24 0.17
C GLU A 79 10.58 -1.20 0.62
N LEU A 80 11.52 -1.44 1.53
CA LEU A 80 11.75 -2.77 2.12
C LEU A 80 10.55 -3.22 2.95
N LEU A 81 9.98 -2.34 3.78
CA LEU A 81 8.74 -2.62 4.51
C LEU A 81 7.59 -2.92 3.53
N HIS A 82 7.47 -2.16 2.45
CA HIS A 82 6.46 -2.44 1.43
C HIS A 82 6.69 -3.78 0.73
N SER A 83 7.94 -4.10 0.36
CA SER A 83 8.30 -5.39 -0.22
C SER A 83 7.95 -6.54 0.72
N PHE A 84 8.29 -6.44 2.00
CA PHE A 84 7.90 -7.41 3.03
C PHE A 84 6.39 -7.67 3.02
N MET A 85 5.59 -6.60 3.11
CA MET A 85 4.12 -6.74 3.11
C MET A 85 3.62 -7.41 1.83
N LEU A 86 4.15 -7.06 0.66
CA LEU A 86 3.76 -7.68 -0.61
C LEU A 86 4.17 -9.16 -0.70
N ILE A 87 5.33 -9.53 -0.18
CA ILE A 87 5.81 -10.93 -0.20
C ILE A 87 4.85 -11.82 0.58
N HIS A 88 4.43 -11.40 1.77
CA HIS A 88 3.49 -12.16 2.60
C HIS A 88 2.07 -12.12 2.04
N ASP A 89 1.58 -10.95 1.60
CA ASP A 89 0.28 -10.77 0.93
C ASP A 89 0.16 -11.67 -0.32
N ASP A 90 1.23 -11.75 -1.15
CA ASP A 90 1.29 -12.63 -2.32
C ASP A 90 1.10 -14.12 -1.96
N ILE A 91 1.58 -14.55 -0.79
CA ILE A 91 1.44 -15.94 -0.32
C ILE A 91 0.02 -16.19 0.20
N ILE A 92 -0.51 -15.26 1.00
CA ILE A 92 -1.86 -15.32 1.56
C ILE A 92 -2.91 -15.38 0.44
N ASP A 93 -2.78 -14.49 -0.54
CA ASP A 93 -3.70 -14.38 -1.68
C ASP A 93 -3.37 -15.39 -2.80
N ARG A 94 -2.32 -16.20 -2.64
CA ARG A 94 -1.85 -17.21 -3.62
C ARG A 94 -1.61 -16.63 -5.01
N SER A 95 -1.05 -15.43 -5.05
CA SER A 95 -0.80 -14.68 -6.28
C SER A 95 0.38 -15.27 -7.08
N ASP A 96 0.17 -15.48 -8.38
CA ASP A 96 1.24 -15.93 -9.28
C ASP A 96 2.13 -14.78 -9.75
N LEU A 97 1.57 -13.57 -9.88
CA LEU A 97 2.24 -12.39 -10.44
C LEU A 97 2.10 -11.16 -9.55
N ARG A 98 3.18 -10.38 -9.47
CA ARG A 98 3.23 -9.04 -8.86
C ARG A 98 3.98 -8.09 -9.78
N ARG A 99 3.33 -6.99 -10.18
CA ARG A 99 3.86 -5.99 -11.14
C ARG A 99 4.29 -6.64 -12.46
N GLY A 100 3.46 -7.55 -12.99
CA GLY A 100 3.68 -8.23 -14.27
C GLY A 100 4.76 -9.32 -14.27
N LYS A 101 5.36 -9.63 -13.12
CA LYS A 101 6.42 -10.64 -12.96
C LYS A 101 6.07 -11.65 -11.87
N PRO A 102 6.68 -12.86 -11.83
CA PRO A 102 6.40 -13.86 -10.80
C PRO A 102 6.55 -13.32 -9.37
N THR A 103 5.68 -13.72 -8.45
CA THR A 103 5.81 -13.37 -7.02
C THR A 103 7.07 -13.99 -6.40
N LEU A 104 7.54 -13.47 -5.26
CA LEU A 104 8.81 -13.91 -4.67
C LEU A 104 8.80 -15.41 -4.34
N HIS A 105 7.70 -15.92 -3.77
CA HIS A 105 7.56 -17.33 -3.45
C HIS A 105 7.59 -18.23 -4.70
N LYS A 106 7.12 -17.74 -5.87
CA LYS A 106 7.25 -18.45 -7.15
C LYS A 106 8.66 -18.42 -7.71
N LEU A 107 9.42 -17.36 -7.47
CA LEU A 107 10.85 -17.31 -7.83
C LEU A 107 11.64 -18.32 -6.99
N LEU A 108 11.46 -18.29 -5.67
CA LEU A 108 12.15 -19.17 -4.73
C LEU A 108 11.78 -20.64 -4.94
N GLY A 109 10.51 -20.96 -5.23
CA GLY A 109 10.08 -22.33 -5.48
C GLY A 109 10.75 -23.00 -6.70
N LYS A 110 11.37 -22.25 -7.62
CA LYS A 110 12.04 -22.81 -8.79
C LYS A 110 13.24 -23.70 -8.44
N VAL A 111 13.80 -23.57 -7.24
CA VAL A 111 14.86 -24.46 -6.74
C VAL A 111 14.37 -25.88 -6.46
N ALA A 112 13.05 -26.06 -6.31
CA ALA A 112 12.44 -27.34 -6.01
C ALA A 112 12.00 -28.10 -7.28
N PRO A 113 11.97 -29.45 -7.22
CA PRO A 113 11.20 -30.28 -8.14
C PRO A 113 9.73 -29.86 -8.22
N ALA A 114 9.08 -30.16 -9.35
CA ALA A 114 7.75 -29.64 -9.67
C ALA A 114 6.67 -29.99 -8.63
N ASP A 115 6.72 -31.19 -8.05
CA ASP A 115 5.78 -31.70 -7.05
C ASP A 115 5.90 -30.99 -5.68
N LYS A 116 7.03 -30.35 -5.39
CA LYS A 116 7.30 -29.64 -4.11
C LYS A 116 7.36 -28.13 -4.25
N ARG A 117 7.33 -27.61 -5.48
CA ARG A 117 7.56 -26.20 -5.82
C ARG A 117 6.65 -25.22 -5.09
N GLU A 118 5.36 -25.52 -5.01
CA GLU A 118 4.39 -24.61 -4.40
C GLU A 118 4.58 -24.48 -2.89
N ARG A 119 4.71 -25.63 -2.21
CA ARG A 119 4.92 -25.67 -0.76
C ARG A 119 6.27 -25.04 -0.39
N LEU A 120 7.37 -25.51 -0.99
CA LEU A 120 8.69 -24.98 -0.67
C LEU A 120 8.80 -23.49 -1.01
N GLY A 121 8.23 -23.07 -2.14
CA GLY A 121 8.20 -21.66 -2.52
C GLY A 121 7.51 -20.79 -1.47
N SER A 122 6.36 -21.24 -0.96
CA SER A 122 5.62 -20.53 0.10
C SER A 122 6.41 -20.47 1.40
N ASP A 123 6.97 -21.61 1.84
CA ASP A 123 7.80 -21.69 3.06
C ASP A 123 9.01 -20.74 2.98
N LEU A 124 9.74 -20.76 1.85
CA LEU A 124 10.87 -19.87 1.60
C LEU A 124 10.44 -18.41 1.46
N GLY A 125 9.25 -18.15 0.91
CA GLY A 125 8.70 -16.81 0.78
C GLY A 125 8.41 -16.16 2.14
N ILE A 126 7.91 -16.94 3.12
CA ILE A 126 7.72 -16.46 4.50
C ILE A 126 9.07 -16.03 5.09
N ILE A 127 10.06 -16.91 5.03
CA ILE A 127 11.42 -16.68 5.54
C ILE A 127 12.07 -15.46 4.85
N ALA A 128 11.94 -15.34 3.53
CA ALA A 128 12.47 -14.22 2.78
C ALA A 128 11.78 -12.91 3.17
N GLY A 129 10.47 -12.93 3.47
CA GLY A 129 9.77 -11.79 4.05
C GLY A 129 10.39 -11.37 5.39
N ASP A 130 10.65 -12.30 6.31
CA ASP A 130 11.25 -12.00 7.61
C ASP A 130 12.63 -11.33 7.45
N ILE A 131 13.45 -11.84 6.52
CA ILE A 131 14.74 -11.23 6.16
C ILE A 131 14.52 -9.80 5.67
N VAL A 132 13.60 -9.57 4.73
CA VAL A 132 13.34 -8.24 4.16
C VAL A 132 12.82 -7.25 5.22
N TYR A 133 12.03 -7.71 6.20
CA TYR A 133 11.61 -6.89 7.33
C TYR A 133 12.79 -6.49 8.23
N ALA A 134 13.68 -7.43 8.55
CA ALA A 134 14.90 -7.12 9.31
C ALA A 134 15.80 -6.12 8.56
N LEU A 135 15.95 -6.29 7.24
CA LEU A 135 16.67 -5.34 6.39
C LEU A 135 16.02 -3.96 6.36
N ALA A 136 14.70 -3.86 6.46
CA ALA A 136 14.01 -2.57 6.56
C ALA A 136 14.42 -1.81 7.83
N ILE A 137 14.57 -2.51 8.94
CA ILE A 137 15.04 -1.93 10.22
C ILE A 137 16.50 -1.48 10.10
N ASP A 138 17.37 -2.31 9.54
CA ASP A 138 18.78 -1.96 9.28
C ASP A 138 18.89 -0.71 8.39
N ALA A 139 18.14 -0.67 7.28
CA ALA A 139 18.05 0.50 6.43
C ALA A 139 17.64 1.75 7.23
N PHE A 140 16.60 1.68 8.07
CA PHE A 140 16.21 2.81 8.91
C PHE A 140 17.34 3.25 9.84
N LEU A 141 18.03 2.30 10.47
CA LEU A 141 19.11 2.57 11.43
C LEU A 141 20.34 3.23 10.81
N SER A 142 20.43 3.31 9.49
CA SER A 142 21.49 4.07 8.81
C SER A 142 21.36 5.59 8.91
N ILE A 143 20.20 6.12 9.32
CA ILE A 143 20.01 7.57 9.45
C ILE A 143 20.96 8.16 10.50
N ASP A 144 21.64 9.23 10.11
CA ASP A 144 22.49 10.05 10.96
C ASP A 144 21.68 11.24 11.48
N GLU A 145 21.00 11.02 12.60
CA GLU A 145 20.09 11.97 13.24
C GLU A 145 20.18 11.86 14.76
N ALA A 146 19.65 12.87 15.44
CA ALA A 146 19.66 12.91 16.90
C ALA A 146 19.04 11.62 17.52
N PRO A 147 19.72 10.95 18.48
CA PRO A 147 19.29 9.65 19.00
C PRO A 147 17.83 9.58 19.46
N LEU A 148 17.35 10.61 20.18
CA LEU A 148 15.96 10.68 20.64
C LEU A 148 14.95 10.75 19.50
N ARG A 149 15.27 11.47 18.41
CA ARG A 149 14.41 11.55 17.23
C ARG A 149 14.39 10.24 16.47
N LYS A 150 15.57 9.63 16.30
CA LYS A 150 15.74 8.33 15.67
C LYS A 150 14.96 7.24 16.40
N GLU A 151 15.06 7.18 17.73
CA GLU A 151 14.31 6.24 18.57
C GLU A 151 12.79 6.44 18.43
N LYS A 152 12.32 7.70 18.54
CA LYS A 152 10.90 8.02 18.40
C LYS A 152 10.35 7.63 17.02
N ALA A 153 11.10 7.94 15.97
CA ALA A 153 10.73 7.60 14.59
C ALA A 153 10.73 6.08 14.36
N LEU A 154 11.71 5.34 14.91
CA LEU A 154 11.75 3.88 14.82
C LEU A 154 10.56 3.23 15.53
N LYS A 155 10.21 3.72 16.73
CA LYS A 155 9.01 3.24 17.45
C LYS A 155 7.75 3.44 16.61
N TYR A 156 7.59 4.59 15.96
CA TYR A 156 6.45 4.86 15.07
C TYR A 156 6.44 3.94 13.84
N PHE A 157 7.60 3.71 13.22
CA PHE A 157 7.77 2.80 12.09
C PHE A 157 7.37 1.36 12.45
N ILE A 158 7.87 0.84 13.58
CA ILE A 158 7.54 -0.51 14.07
C ILE A 158 6.05 -0.61 14.41
N GLN A 159 5.50 0.37 15.13
CA GLN A 159 4.08 0.40 15.48
C GLN A 159 3.20 0.36 14.23
N THR A 160 3.60 1.06 13.17
CA THR A 160 2.91 1.03 11.88
C THR A 160 2.95 -0.36 11.24
N ALA A 161 4.11 -1.03 11.25
CA ALA A 161 4.20 -2.41 10.75
C ALA A 161 3.23 -3.33 11.49
N THR A 162 3.10 -3.18 12.82
CA THR A 162 2.11 -3.91 13.63
C THR A 162 0.68 -3.56 13.24
N PHE A 163 0.35 -2.28 13.03
CA PHE A 163 -0.98 -1.86 12.56
C PHE A 163 -1.33 -2.50 11.22
N THR A 164 -0.39 -2.55 10.29
CA THR A 164 -0.62 -3.16 8.98
C THR A 164 -0.80 -4.67 9.05
N ALA A 165 -0.02 -5.37 9.88
CA ALA A 165 -0.25 -6.79 10.16
C ALA A 165 -1.63 -7.04 10.78
N MET A 166 -2.10 -6.17 11.70
CA MET A 166 -3.46 -6.25 12.24
C MET A 166 -4.54 -6.01 11.18
N GLY A 167 -4.28 -5.11 10.22
CA GLY A 167 -5.14 -4.94 9.05
C GLY A 167 -5.20 -6.22 8.21
N GLU A 168 -4.06 -6.83 7.91
CA GLU A 168 -4.00 -8.09 7.15
C GLU A 168 -4.75 -9.23 7.85
N TYR A 169 -4.62 -9.32 9.17
CA TYR A 169 -5.37 -10.27 9.99
C TYR A 169 -6.89 -10.07 9.86
N ILE A 170 -7.35 -8.82 9.94
CA ILE A 170 -8.76 -8.47 9.77
C ILE A 170 -9.23 -8.80 8.35
N ASP A 171 -8.45 -8.47 7.33
CA ASP A 171 -8.79 -8.73 5.92
C ASP A 171 -8.93 -10.24 5.65
N THR A 172 -8.02 -11.05 6.20
CA THR A 172 -8.05 -12.51 6.12
C THR A 172 -9.30 -13.09 6.79
N LEU A 173 -9.65 -12.64 8.01
CA LEU A 173 -10.87 -13.06 8.69
C LEU A 173 -12.14 -12.65 7.93
N HIS A 174 -12.18 -11.42 7.42
CA HIS A 174 -13.27 -10.95 6.60
C HIS A 174 -13.41 -11.78 5.32
N GLY A 175 -12.31 -12.29 4.76
CA GLY A 175 -12.29 -13.22 3.63
C GLY A 175 -13.24 -14.42 3.80
N VAL A 176 -13.38 -14.95 5.01
CA VAL A 176 -14.24 -16.13 5.29
C VAL A 176 -15.63 -15.78 5.84
N PHE A 177 -15.79 -14.62 6.48
CA PHE A 177 -17.08 -14.23 7.05
C PHE A 177 -18.12 -13.83 6.00
N PRO A 178 -19.43 -14.06 6.25
CA PRO A 178 -20.48 -13.63 5.35
C PRO A 178 -20.58 -12.10 5.32
N VAL A 179 -20.96 -11.54 4.16
CA VAL A 179 -21.09 -10.09 3.96
C VAL A 179 -22.00 -9.42 5.01
N SER A 180 -23.02 -10.12 5.50
CA SER A 180 -23.93 -9.61 6.53
C SER A 180 -23.30 -9.33 7.89
N LYS A 181 -22.10 -9.87 8.17
CA LYS A 181 -21.38 -9.68 9.43
C LYS A 181 -20.37 -8.53 9.37
N ILE A 182 -20.11 -7.97 8.20
CA ILE A 182 -19.11 -6.91 8.01
C ILE A 182 -19.82 -5.55 7.96
N THR A 183 -19.45 -4.66 8.89
CA THR A 183 -19.96 -3.30 8.93
C THR A 183 -19.06 -2.36 8.11
N GLU A 184 -19.59 -1.19 7.76
CA GLU A 184 -18.78 -0.15 7.10
C GLU A 184 -17.61 0.33 7.97
N LYS A 185 -17.85 0.40 9.28
CA LYS A 185 -16.85 0.76 10.26
C LYS A 185 -15.69 -0.23 10.23
N ASP A 186 -15.97 -1.52 10.06
CA ASP A 186 -14.94 -2.56 9.96
C ASP A 186 -14.11 -2.41 8.67
N VAL A 187 -14.76 -2.06 7.55
CA VAL A 187 -14.08 -1.76 6.29
C VAL A 187 -13.16 -0.55 6.44
N PHE A 188 -13.63 0.56 7.02
CA PHE A 188 -12.80 1.74 7.24
C PHE A 188 -11.68 1.52 8.25
N LEU A 189 -11.91 0.71 9.29
CA LEU A 189 -10.86 0.28 10.20
C LEU A 189 -9.78 -0.47 9.43
N ASN A 190 -10.17 -1.42 8.57
CA ASN A 190 -9.21 -2.17 7.76
C ASN A 190 -8.46 -1.26 6.78
N TYR A 191 -9.13 -0.37 6.05
CA TYR A 191 -8.48 0.62 5.17
C TYR A 191 -7.44 1.46 5.92
N THR A 192 -7.74 1.82 7.18
CA THR A 192 -6.81 2.57 8.02
C THR A 192 -5.58 1.72 8.34
N LEU A 193 -5.79 0.52 8.87
CA LEU A 193 -4.74 -0.36 9.37
C LEU A 193 -3.89 -0.95 8.24
N LYS A 194 -4.52 -1.61 7.28
CA LYS A 194 -3.87 -2.33 6.17
C LYS A 194 -3.20 -1.36 5.19
N THR A 195 -3.79 -0.19 4.91
CA THR A 195 -3.30 0.69 3.83
C THR A 195 -2.84 2.07 4.27
N ALA A 196 -3.69 2.82 4.98
CA ALA A 196 -3.44 4.24 5.21
C ALA A 196 -2.24 4.51 6.11
N ARG A 197 -2.10 3.72 7.19
CA ARG A 197 -1.01 3.80 8.17
C ARG A 197 0.35 3.68 7.50
N TYR A 198 0.62 2.58 6.81
CA TYR A 198 1.97 2.36 6.25
C TYR A 198 2.24 3.11 4.94
N THR A 199 1.21 3.44 4.17
CA THR A 199 1.41 4.05 2.84
C THR A 199 1.56 5.57 2.91
N PHE A 200 0.84 6.24 3.80
CA PHE A 200 0.80 7.72 3.82
C PHE A 200 1.15 8.31 5.19
N ASP A 201 0.53 7.81 6.26
CA ASP A 201 0.76 8.32 7.63
C ASP A 201 2.22 8.11 8.07
N CYS A 202 2.69 6.87 8.12
CA CYS A 202 4.03 6.53 8.60
C CYS A 202 5.15 7.25 7.84
N PRO A 203 5.18 7.27 6.49
CA PRO A 203 6.19 8.06 5.78
C PRO A 203 6.19 9.55 6.16
N LEU A 204 5.02 10.19 6.19
CA LEU A 204 4.89 11.60 6.53
C LEU A 204 5.34 11.87 7.97
N VAL A 205 4.88 11.06 8.92
CA VAL A 205 5.17 11.22 10.35
C VAL A 205 6.62 10.90 10.68
N VAL A 206 7.17 9.81 10.16
CA VAL A 206 8.58 9.44 10.37
C VAL A 206 9.52 10.53 9.85
N GLY A 207 9.26 11.06 8.65
CA GLY A 207 10.04 12.17 8.11
C GLY A 207 9.99 13.41 9.01
N ALA A 208 8.80 13.75 9.52
CA ALA A 208 8.60 14.90 10.40
C ALA A 208 9.28 14.72 11.77
N ILE A 209 9.17 13.54 12.38
CA ILE A 209 9.83 13.24 13.66
C ILE A 209 11.35 13.36 13.53
N LEU A 210 11.93 12.78 12.48
CA LEU A 210 13.37 12.85 12.21
C LEU A 210 13.85 14.30 12.05
N ALA A 211 13.06 15.13 11.36
CA ALA A 211 13.37 16.55 11.19
C ALA A 211 13.11 17.42 12.44
N GLY A 212 12.49 16.87 13.49
CA GLY A 212 12.16 17.59 14.72
C GLY A 212 10.94 18.50 14.60
N ALA A 213 9.93 18.10 13.83
CA ALA A 213 8.68 18.81 13.70
C ALA A 213 7.90 18.93 15.04
N PRO A 214 7.06 19.96 15.22
CA PRO A 214 6.21 20.08 16.40
C PRO A 214 5.21 18.92 16.54
N GLU A 215 4.88 18.51 17.76
CA GLU A 215 3.89 17.42 18.02
C GLU A 215 2.51 17.69 17.42
N LYS A 216 2.11 18.97 17.35
CA LYS A 216 0.85 19.37 16.69
C LYS A 216 0.84 18.95 15.23
N ASP A 217 1.94 19.18 14.52
CA ASP A 217 2.06 18.89 13.10
C ASP A 217 2.22 17.39 12.86
N ILE A 218 2.89 16.67 13.75
CA ILE A 218 2.95 15.20 13.72
C ILE A 218 1.53 14.60 13.78
N ARG A 219 0.66 15.09 14.68
CA ARG A 219 -0.75 14.64 14.75
C ARG A 219 -1.52 14.97 13.47
N LEU A 220 -1.39 16.20 12.96
CA LEU A 220 -2.03 16.61 11.71
C LEU A 220 -1.55 15.78 10.51
N LEU A 221 -0.27 15.44 10.43
CA LEU A 221 0.27 14.57 9.38
C LEU A 221 -0.29 13.14 9.47
N SER A 222 -0.48 12.62 10.68
CA SER A 222 -1.13 11.31 10.86
C SER A 222 -2.58 11.35 10.37
N ASP A 223 -3.36 12.35 10.79
CA ASP A 223 -4.73 12.54 10.32
C ASP A 223 -4.80 12.69 8.79
N LEU A 224 -3.90 13.50 8.21
CA LEU A 224 -3.76 13.66 6.77
C LEU A 224 -3.51 12.31 6.08
N GLY A 225 -2.54 11.54 6.57
CA GLY A 225 -2.18 10.23 6.02
C GLY A 225 -3.33 9.23 6.09
N ILE A 226 -4.08 9.21 7.20
CA ILE A 226 -5.26 8.36 7.36
C ILE A 226 -6.34 8.72 6.32
N LYS A 227 -6.66 10.00 6.15
CA LYS A 227 -7.70 10.44 5.21
C LYS A 227 -7.33 10.13 3.76
N VAL A 228 -6.12 10.48 3.34
CA VAL A 228 -5.64 10.19 1.99
C VAL A 228 -5.56 8.68 1.76
N GLY A 229 -5.07 7.91 2.73
CA GLY A 229 -4.94 6.48 2.58
C GLY A 229 -6.27 5.73 2.52
N GLN A 230 -7.28 6.16 3.27
CA GLN A 230 -8.63 5.62 3.12
C GLN A 230 -9.21 5.93 1.74
N ALA A 231 -9.08 7.16 1.25
CA ALA A 231 -9.51 7.52 -0.11
C ALA A 231 -8.78 6.69 -1.17
N PHE A 232 -7.48 6.49 -0.98
CA PHE A 232 -6.65 5.70 -1.89
C PHE A 232 -7.11 4.24 -1.95
N GLN A 233 -7.45 3.62 -0.82
CA GLN A 233 -7.94 2.25 -0.82
C GLN A 233 -9.34 2.12 -1.43
N ILE A 234 -10.25 3.08 -1.20
CA ILE A 234 -11.56 3.08 -1.89
C ILE A 234 -11.34 3.16 -3.40
N GLN A 235 -10.43 4.02 -3.85
CA GLN A 235 -10.08 4.11 -5.26
C GLN A 235 -9.56 2.77 -5.79
N ASP A 236 -8.57 2.15 -5.12
CA ASP A 236 -8.01 0.87 -5.55
C ASP A 236 -9.10 -0.21 -5.67
N ASP A 237 -10.06 -0.25 -4.73
CA ASP A 237 -11.21 -1.16 -4.79
C ASP A 237 -12.14 -0.85 -5.99
N ILE A 238 -12.34 0.42 -6.33
CA ILE A 238 -13.06 0.82 -7.56
C ILE A 238 -12.28 0.38 -8.79
N LEU A 239 -10.97 0.61 -8.85
CA LEU A 239 -10.13 0.26 -10.00
C LEU A 239 -10.14 -1.25 -10.26
N GLY A 240 -9.98 -2.05 -9.20
CA GLY A 240 -10.01 -3.52 -9.27
C GLY A 240 -11.32 -4.06 -9.84
N ILE A 241 -12.42 -3.31 -9.74
CA ILE A 241 -13.71 -3.70 -10.30
C ILE A 241 -14.01 -3.01 -11.63
N PHE A 242 -13.72 -1.72 -11.82
CA PHE A 242 -14.26 -0.89 -12.91
C PHE A 242 -13.26 -0.50 -13.99
N ASP A 243 -11.97 -0.81 -13.86
CA ASP A 243 -10.98 -0.40 -14.86
C ASP A 243 -11.23 -1.06 -16.24
N SER A 244 -10.73 -0.39 -17.30
CA SER A 244 -11.12 -0.59 -18.70
C SER A 244 -10.59 -1.88 -19.35
N GLN A 245 -11.20 -2.26 -20.48
CA GLN A 245 -10.96 -3.53 -21.18
C GLN A 245 -9.51 -3.81 -21.61
N LYS A 246 -8.68 -2.78 -21.81
CA LYS A 246 -7.26 -2.94 -22.19
C LYS A 246 -6.38 -3.52 -21.06
N ASN A 247 -6.84 -3.43 -19.81
CA ASN A 247 -6.19 -4.02 -18.64
C ASN A 247 -6.85 -5.33 -18.18
N ILE A 248 -7.82 -5.86 -18.95
CA ILE A 248 -8.44 -7.17 -18.66
C ILE A 248 -7.41 -8.27 -18.97
N GLY A 249 -6.63 -8.59 -17.94
CA GLY A 249 -5.92 -9.87 -17.82
C GLY A 249 -6.58 -10.74 -16.76
N LYS A 250 -5.90 -11.85 -16.41
CA LYS A 250 -6.25 -12.68 -15.24
C LYS A 250 -6.45 -11.84 -13.95
N SER A 251 -5.76 -10.71 -13.83
CA SER A 251 -5.75 -9.85 -12.63
C SER A 251 -7.13 -9.37 -12.16
N ILE A 252 -7.96 -8.77 -13.02
CA ILE A 252 -9.26 -8.22 -12.57
C ILE A 252 -10.22 -9.34 -12.10
N LEU A 253 -10.17 -10.49 -12.78
CA LEU A 253 -10.94 -11.65 -12.36
C LEU A 253 -10.38 -12.28 -11.08
N CYS A 254 -9.07 -12.17 -10.82
CA CYS A 254 -8.45 -12.55 -9.54
C CYS A 254 -8.96 -11.64 -8.41
N ASP A 255 -8.93 -10.31 -8.57
CA ASP A 255 -9.41 -9.36 -7.55
C ASP A 255 -10.90 -9.61 -7.23
N LEU A 256 -11.73 -9.86 -8.25
CA LEU A 256 -13.14 -10.24 -8.03
C LEU A 256 -13.27 -11.63 -7.40
N ALA A 257 -12.38 -12.58 -7.69
CA ALA A 257 -12.41 -13.94 -7.13
C ALA A 257 -12.11 -13.96 -5.63
N GLU A 258 -11.22 -13.08 -5.16
CA GLU A 258 -10.94 -12.91 -3.72
C GLU A 258 -12.18 -12.53 -2.91
N SER A 259 -13.19 -11.94 -3.55
CA SER A 259 -14.49 -11.63 -2.92
C SER A 259 -14.33 -10.80 -1.63
N LYS A 260 -13.35 -9.88 -1.65
CA LYS A 260 -13.06 -8.93 -0.57
C LYS A 260 -14.29 -8.07 -0.28
N LYS A 261 -14.64 -7.90 1.00
CA LYS A 261 -15.83 -7.16 1.45
C LYS A 261 -15.55 -5.66 1.51
N THR A 262 -15.25 -5.08 0.35
CA THR A 262 -14.95 -3.66 0.17
C THR A 262 -16.15 -2.76 0.49
N LEU A 263 -15.94 -1.44 0.50
CA LEU A 263 -17.00 -0.46 0.68
C LEU A 263 -18.11 -0.62 -0.38
N LEU A 264 -17.74 -0.90 -1.64
CA LEU A 264 -18.67 -1.20 -2.74
C LEU A 264 -19.61 -2.36 -2.39
N VAL A 265 -19.06 -3.44 -1.84
CA VAL A 265 -19.81 -4.65 -1.47
C VAL A 265 -20.73 -4.39 -0.29
N CYS A 266 -20.18 -3.76 0.76
CA CYS A 266 -20.94 -3.46 1.98
C CYS A 266 -22.12 -2.53 1.72
N HIS A 267 -21.90 -1.45 0.98
CA HIS A 267 -22.95 -0.49 0.66
C HIS A 267 -24.02 -1.10 -0.26
N ALA A 268 -23.61 -1.78 -1.34
CA ALA A 268 -24.55 -2.47 -2.23
C ALA A 268 -25.40 -3.50 -1.49
N TYR A 269 -24.78 -4.34 -0.64
CA TYR A 269 -25.49 -5.35 0.13
C TYR A 269 -26.60 -4.74 1.01
N ARG A 270 -26.35 -3.59 1.64
CA ARG A 270 -27.35 -2.91 2.50
C ARG A 270 -28.48 -2.28 1.68
N LYS A 271 -28.17 -1.68 0.53
CA LYS A 271 -29.17 -0.97 -0.31
C LYS A 271 -30.07 -1.90 -1.13
N LEU A 272 -29.59 -3.08 -1.53
CA LEU A 272 -30.36 -4.01 -2.34
C LEU A 272 -31.55 -4.60 -1.54
N SER A 273 -32.66 -4.93 -2.22
CA SER A 273 -33.75 -5.72 -1.63
C SER A 273 -33.34 -7.17 -1.40
N ALA A 274 -34.06 -7.93 -0.56
CA ALA A 274 -33.72 -9.32 -0.26
C ALA A 274 -33.54 -10.21 -1.51
N GLN A 275 -34.40 -10.05 -2.52
CA GLN A 275 -34.30 -10.79 -3.78
C GLN A 275 -33.04 -10.38 -4.57
N LYS A 276 -32.77 -9.07 -4.71
CA LYS A 276 -31.58 -8.58 -5.42
C LYS A 276 -30.28 -8.93 -4.67
N ARG A 277 -30.29 -8.97 -3.34
CA ARG A 277 -29.15 -9.45 -2.51
C ARG A 277 -28.81 -10.90 -2.81
N LYS A 278 -29.81 -11.79 -2.92
CA LYS A 278 -29.57 -13.19 -3.30
C LYS A 278 -28.91 -13.31 -4.67
N ILE A 279 -29.36 -12.51 -5.65
CA ILE A 279 -28.77 -12.47 -6.99
C ILE A 279 -27.32 -11.95 -6.92
N PHE A 280 -27.07 -10.85 -6.21
CA PHE A 280 -25.74 -10.30 -6.02
C PHE A 280 -24.77 -11.33 -5.42
N LEU A 281 -25.15 -11.97 -4.31
CA LEU A 281 -24.32 -12.98 -3.66
C LEU A 281 -24.05 -14.20 -4.55
N LYS A 282 -25.00 -14.59 -5.42
CA LYS A 282 -24.81 -15.69 -6.37
C LYS A 282 -23.65 -15.41 -7.34
N TYR A 283 -23.52 -14.18 -7.83
CA TYR A 283 -22.39 -13.78 -8.69
C TYR A 283 -21.12 -13.51 -7.87
N PHE A 284 -21.27 -12.83 -6.73
CA PHE A 284 -20.14 -12.37 -5.93
C PHE A 284 -19.43 -13.48 -5.15
N LEU A 285 -20.10 -14.57 -4.75
CA LEU A 285 -19.46 -15.66 -3.98
C LEU A 285 -19.09 -16.87 -4.83
N LYS A 286 -19.25 -16.79 -6.16
CA LYS A 286 -18.94 -17.89 -7.06
C LYS A 286 -17.42 -18.18 -7.07
N PRO A 287 -16.95 -19.42 -6.81
CA PRO A 287 -15.52 -19.72 -6.70
C PRO A 287 -14.70 -19.40 -7.96
N LYS A 288 -15.29 -19.62 -9.14
CA LYS A 288 -14.69 -19.27 -10.44
C LYS A 288 -15.49 -18.15 -11.09
N LYS A 289 -14.91 -16.96 -11.14
CA LYS A 289 -15.53 -15.77 -11.75
C LYS A 289 -15.30 -15.75 -13.25
N THR A 290 -16.35 -15.45 -13.99
CA THR A 290 -16.33 -15.20 -15.42
C THR A 290 -16.51 -13.72 -15.70
N TYR A 291 -16.20 -13.32 -16.93
CA TYR A 291 -16.46 -11.94 -17.37
C TYR A 291 -17.94 -11.54 -17.25
N GLN A 292 -18.87 -12.49 -17.47
CA GLN A 292 -20.30 -12.24 -17.27
C GLN A 292 -20.64 -11.96 -15.80
N ASP A 293 -20.01 -12.66 -14.86
CA ASP A 293 -20.19 -12.41 -13.43
C ASP A 293 -19.69 -11.00 -13.06
N LEU A 294 -18.54 -10.58 -13.62
CA LEU A 294 -18.00 -9.22 -13.44
C LEU A 294 -18.96 -8.14 -13.98
N VAL A 295 -19.49 -8.31 -15.20
CA VAL A 295 -20.45 -7.36 -15.80
C VAL A 295 -21.73 -7.28 -14.95
N ALA A 296 -22.23 -8.41 -14.45
CA ALA A 296 -23.38 -8.44 -13.56
C ALA A 296 -23.12 -7.70 -12.24
N VAL A 297 -21.96 -7.93 -11.60
CA VAL A 297 -21.55 -7.25 -10.37
C VAL A 297 -21.39 -5.74 -10.59
N ARG A 298 -20.73 -5.31 -11.66
CA ARG A 298 -20.61 -3.88 -12.03
C ARG A 298 -21.98 -3.22 -12.16
N LYS A 299 -22.90 -3.86 -12.89
CA LYS A 299 -24.27 -3.35 -13.06
C LYS A 299 -24.99 -3.22 -11.72
N ILE A 300 -24.84 -4.18 -10.81
CA ILE A 300 -25.42 -4.13 -9.47
C ILE A 300 -24.83 -2.96 -8.65
N PHE A 301 -23.52 -2.75 -8.69
CA PHE A 301 -22.88 -1.62 -8.00
C PHE A 301 -23.34 -0.26 -8.52
N ILE A 302 -23.52 -0.11 -9.84
CA ILE A 302 -24.08 1.12 -10.43
C ILE A 302 -25.54 1.30 -10.00
N GLN A 303 -26.40 0.29 -10.21
CA GLN A 303 -27.84 0.37 -9.93
C GLN A 303 -28.20 0.52 -8.45
N SER A 304 -27.29 0.15 -7.54
CA SER A 304 -27.47 0.34 -6.10
C SER A 304 -26.95 1.69 -5.59
N GLY A 305 -26.38 2.54 -6.45
CA GLY A 305 -25.70 3.78 -6.06
C GLY A 305 -24.38 3.54 -5.32
N SER A 306 -23.83 2.31 -5.36
CA SER A 306 -22.62 1.96 -4.60
C SER A 306 -21.37 2.60 -5.17
N LEU A 307 -21.26 2.67 -6.49
CA LEU A 307 -20.14 3.36 -7.14
C LEU A 307 -20.13 4.86 -6.80
N GLU A 308 -21.28 5.52 -6.93
CA GLU A 308 -21.46 6.94 -6.60
C GLU A 308 -21.11 7.22 -5.13
N TYR A 309 -21.68 6.45 -4.21
CA TYR A 309 -21.38 6.55 -2.79
C TYR A 309 -19.88 6.43 -2.47
N CYS A 310 -19.16 5.49 -3.11
CA CYS A 310 -17.73 5.35 -2.91
C CYS A 310 -16.93 6.55 -3.47
N LEU A 311 -17.36 7.12 -4.60
CA LEU A 311 -16.74 8.33 -5.17
C LEU A 311 -16.96 9.54 -4.25
N GLU A 312 -18.16 9.70 -3.67
CA GLU A 312 -18.45 10.75 -2.68
C GLU A 312 -17.57 10.62 -1.42
N GLU A 313 -17.39 9.39 -0.91
CA GLU A 313 -16.54 9.14 0.25
C GLU A 313 -15.04 9.40 -0.02
N ILE A 314 -14.58 9.24 -1.27
CA ILE A 314 -13.25 9.67 -1.73
C ILE A 314 -13.16 11.20 -1.67
N GLU A 315 -14.07 11.92 -2.31
CA GLU A 315 -14.03 13.39 -2.37
C GLU A 315 -14.14 14.04 -0.99
N LYS A 316 -14.99 13.50 -0.11
CA LYS A 316 -15.08 13.92 1.30
C LYS A 316 -13.72 13.84 2.01
N ARG A 317 -13.01 12.71 1.88
CA ARG A 317 -11.68 12.51 2.47
C ARG A 317 -10.62 13.40 1.87
N ILE A 318 -10.65 13.62 0.55
CA ILE A 318 -9.75 14.55 -0.13
C ILE A 318 -9.96 15.99 0.37
N SER A 319 -11.22 16.41 0.55
CA SER A 319 -11.56 17.73 1.10
C SER A 319 -11.04 17.90 2.54
N GLU A 320 -11.27 16.91 3.39
CA GLU A 320 -10.72 16.87 4.76
C GLU A 320 -9.19 16.92 4.76
N ALA A 321 -8.53 16.14 3.90
CA ALA A 321 -7.08 16.13 3.74
C ALA A 321 -6.53 17.50 3.30
N LYS A 322 -7.19 18.17 2.34
CA LYS A 322 -6.84 19.53 1.89
C LYS A 322 -6.97 20.56 3.03
N SER A 323 -7.99 20.44 3.88
CA SER A 323 -8.12 21.29 5.07
C SER A 323 -7.00 21.05 6.09
N ILE A 324 -6.61 19.78 6.29
CA ILE A 324 -5.53 19.42 7.22
C ILE A 324 -4.17 19.96 6.74
N ILE A 325 -3.78 19.71 5.49
CA ILE A 325 -2.45 20.08 4.98
C ILE A 325 -2.22 21.59 5.01
N ASN A 326 -3.26 22.41 4.81
CA ASN A 326 -3.19 23.87 4.89
C ASN A 326 -2.87 24.41 6.29
N ARG A 327 -3.10 23.62 7.34
CA ARG A 327 -2.84 24.00 8.74
C ARG A 327 -1.43 23.63 9.23
N LEU A 328 -0.66 22.90 8.41
CA LEU A 328 0.71 22.52 8.75
C LEU A 328 1.66 23.73 8.68
N THR A 329 2.65 23.73 9.57
CA THR A 329 3.72 24.74 9.64
C THR A 329 4.97 24.36 8.83
N ILE A 330 4.84 23.34 7.96
CA ILE A 330 5.87 22.89 7.02
C ILE A 330 6.22 23.98 5.97
N ASP A 331 7.47 23.98 5.47
CA ASP A 331 7.88 24.89 4.40
C ASP A 331 6.94 24.81 3.19
N GLN A 332 6.51 25.98 2.71
CA GLN A 332 5.47 26.11 1.68
C GLN A 332 5.83 25.40 0.37
N THR A 333 7.12 25.32 0.02
CA THR A 333 7.59 24.65 -1.20
C THR A 333 7.34 23.15 -1.09
N TYR A 334 7.75 22.55 0.03
CA TYR A 334 7.55 21.11 0.26
C TYR A 334 6.09 20.78 0.49
N ARG A 335 5.30 21.67 1.13
CA ARG A 335 3.85 21.52 1.24
C ARG A 335 3.19 21.32 -0.12
N LYS A 336 3.45 22.23 -1.07
CA LYS A 336 2.89 22.16 -2.43
C LYS A 336 3.30 20.90 -3.18
N ILE A 337 4.54 20.44 -2.97
CA ILE A 337 5.02 19.20 -3.59
C ILE A 337 4.31 17.97 -2.98
N ILE A 338 4.12 17.94 -1.66
CA ILE A 338 3.37 16.89 -0.98
C ILE A 338 1.91 16.90 -1.45
N GLU A 339 1.25 18.06 -1.48
CA GLU A 339 -0.11 18.20 -2.04
C GLU A 339 -0.19 17.63 -3.46
N THR A 340 0.76 17.99 -4.32
CA THR A 340 0.82 17.48 -5.69
C THR A 340 0.98 15.96 -5.71
N ALA A 341 1.92 15.41 -4.93
CA ALA A 341 2.20 13.97 -4.88
C ALA A 341 1.04 13.14 -4.32
N LEU A 342 0.28 13.68 -3.37
CA LEU A 342 -0.88 13.00 -2.77
C LEU A 342 -2.10 13.09 -3.69
N PHE A 343 -2.45 14.29 -4.16
CA PHE A 343 -3.72 14.51 -4.86
C PHE A 343 -3.69 14.12 -6.34
N SER A 344 -2.51 14.05 -6.97
CA SER A 344 -2.40 13.52 -8.34
C SER A 344 -2.73 12.03 -8.44
N LEU A 345 -2.82 11.31 -7.31
CA LEU A 345 -3.19 9.89 -7.27
C LEU A 345 -4.65 9.65 -7.65
N PHE A 346 -5.51 10.68 -7.58
CA PHE A 346 -6.97 10.52 -7.67
C PHE A 346 -7.57 10.83 -9.05
N THR A 347 -6.73 11.06 -10.08
CA THR A 347 -7.21 11.40 -11.43
C THR A 347 -7.99 10.26 -12.12
N HIS A 348 -7.70 9.00 -11.78
CA HIS A 348 -8.31 7.85 -12.45
C HIS A 348 -9.72 7.55 -11.93
N SER A 349 -9.96 7.69 -10.62
CA SER A 349 -11.32 7.52 -10.05
C SER A 349 -12.28 8.60 -10.58
N GLN A 350 -11.81 9.84 -10.71
CA GLN A 350 -12.56 10.93 -11.35
C GLN A 350 -12.95 10.59 -12.80
N LYS A 351 -12.01 10.02 -13.57
CA LYS A 351 -12.30 9.57 -14.94
C LYS A 351 -13.33 8.44 -14.98
N ILE A 352 -13.29 7.51 -14.02
CA ILE A 352 -14.30 6.44 -13.91
C ILE A 352 -15.67 7.03 -13.60
N GLY A 353 -15.77 7.99 -12.68
CA GLY A 353 -17.02 8.71 -12.40
C GLY A 353 -17.63 9.32 -13.66
N GLN A 354 -16.83 10.12 -14.37
CA GLN A 354 -17.23 10.76 -15.63
C GLN A 354 -17.68 9.76 -16.69
N THR A 355 -16.96 8.63 -16.85
CA THR A 355 -17.30 7.59 -17.84
C THR A 355 -18.63 6.89 -17.52
N ASN A 356 -19.06 6.91 -16.25
CA ASN A 356 -20.32 6.32 -15.81
C ASN A 356 -21.43 7.35 -15.58
N GLY A 357 -21.25 8.60 -16.05
CA GLY A 357 -22.26 9.67 -15.94
C GLY A 357 -22.44 10.22 -14.53
N LEU A 358 -21.44 10.05 -13.66
CA LEU A 358 -21.41 10.61 -12.31
C LEU A 358 -20.52 11.86 -12.32
N HIS A 359 -20.95 12.93 -11.65
CA HIS A 359 -20.28 14.23 -11.63
C HIS A 359 -19.49 14.48 -10.36
#